data_AF-A0A183HHZ7-F1
#
_entry.id   AF-A0A183HHZ7-F1
#
_cell.length_a   1.000
_cell.length_b   1.000
_cell.length_c   1.000
_cell.angle_alpha   90.00
_cell.angle_beta   90.00
_cell.angle_gamma   90.00
#
_symmetry.space_group_name_H-M   'P 1'
#
loop_
_entity.id
_entity.type
_entity.pdbx_description
1 polymer ?
#
loop_
_entity_poly.entity_id
_entity_poly.type
_entity_poly.pdbx_seq_one_letter_code
_entity_poly.pdbx_strand_id
1 'polypeptide(L)'
;MPVAQPLFPSSLLSVVPMIIEMLDDVQLDSSGKSVSDTVKKIVWSCIVEDSALFLRHFLEKLTNRERQSANVEFHMTVQWVSNIMLY
;
A
#
# COMPACT_ATOMS: atom_id res chain seq x y z
N MET A 1 -8.63 -32.70 -9.35
CA MET A 1 -9.51 -31.51 -9.29
C MET A 1 -8.61 -30.29 -9.15
N PRO A 2 -8.81 -29.20 -9.91
CA PRO A 2 -8.05 -27.98 -9.66
C PRO A 2 -8.46 -27.44 -8.28
N VAL A 3 -7.49 -27.21 -7.41
CA VAL A 3 -7.74 -26.55 -6.13
C VAL A 3 -7.94 -25.06 -6.43
N ALA A 4 -9.09 -24.51 -6.04
CA ALA A 4 -9.29 -23.07 -6.12
C ALA A 4 -8.25 -22.43 -5.20
N GLN A 5 -7.32 -21.65 -5.77
CA GLN A 5 -6.39 -20.89 -4.94
C GLN A 5 -7.21 -19.89 -4.13
N PRO A 6 -6.98 -19.77 -2.81
CA PRO A 6 -7.60 -18.71 -2.03
C PRO A 6 -7.18 -17.38 -2.66
N LEU A 7 -8.14 -16.67 -3.24
CA LEU A 7 -7.90 -15.36 -3.83
C LEU A 7 -8.32 -14.34 -2.79
N PHE A 8 -7.37 -13.51 -2.35
CA PHE A 8 -7.75 -12.34 -1.56
C PHE A 8 -8.69 -11.46 -2.37
N PRO A 9 -9.69 -10.83 -1.75
CA PRO A 9 -10.52 -9.86 -2.43
C PRO A 9 -9.64 -8.78 -3.07
N SER A 10 -9.66 -8.71 -4.40
CA SER A 10 -8.86 -7.77 -5.21
C SER A 10 -9.18 -6.31 -4.88
N SER A 11 -10.42 -6.03 -4.44
CA SER A 11 -10.84 -4.73 -3.91
C SER A 11 -10.11 -4.31 -2.64
N LEU A 12 -9.71 -5.25 -1.78
CA LEU A 12 -8.95 -4.94 -0.57
C LEU A 12 -7.47 -4.72 -0.91
N LEU A 13 -6.96 -5.47 -1.88
CA LEU A 13 -5.59 -5.32 -2.37
C LEU A 13 -5.33 -3.99 -3.09
N SER A 14 -6.33 -3.42 -3.77
CA SER A 14 -6.18 -2.13 -4.46
C SER A 14 -6.10 -0.95 -3.49
N VAL A 15 -6.69 -1.07 -2.30
CA VAL A 15 -6.69 -0.03 -1.26
C VAL A 15 -5.53 -0.17 -0.26
N VAL A 16 -4.69 -1.20 -0.38
CA VAL A 16 -3.49 -1.38 0.48
C VAL A 16 -2.62 -0.12 0.61
N PRO A 17 -2.29 0.62 -0.48
CA PRO A 17 -1.51 1.86 -0.35
C PRO A 17 -2.19 2.91 0.54
N MET A 18 -3.52 3.03 0.42
CA MET A 18 -4.33 3.94 1.22
C MET A 18 -4.41 3.47 2.68
N ILE A 19 -4.55 2.16 2.93
CA ILE A 19 -4.48 1.55 4.27
C ILE A 19 -3.15 1.90 4.96
N ILE A 20 -2.04 1.87 4.23
CA ILE A 20 -0.71 2.20 4.76
C ILE A 20 -0.62 3.67 5.18
N GLU A 21 -1.13 4.59 4.36
CA GLU A 21 -1.17 6.02 4.69
C GLU A 21 -2.09 6.31 5.88
N MET A 22 -3.23 5.65 5.94
CA MET A 22 -4.22 5.81 7.02
C MET A 22 -3.79 5.18 8.36
N LEU A 23 -2.79 4.28 8.36
CA LEU A 23 -2.25 3.70 9.59
C LEU A 23 -1.53 4.74 10.45
N ASP A 24 -0.97 5.78 9.85
CA ASP A 24 -0.27 6.88 10.53
C ASP A 24 -1.18 8.09 10.78
N ASP A 25 -2.43 8.05 10.31
CA ASP A 25 -3.37 9.16 10.48
C ASP A 25 -3.98 9.17 11.90
N VAL A 26 -3.47 10.09 12.71
CA VAL A 26 -3.89 10.32 14.10
C VAL A 26 -5.11 11.25 14.20
N GLN A 27 -5.68 11.70 13.07
CA GLN A 27 -6.88 12.53 13.12
C GLN A 27 -8.05 11.80 13.76
N LEU A 28 -8.70 12.48 14.70
CA LEU A 28 -9.85 12.01 15.44
C LEU A 28 -11.13 12.59 14.85
N ASP A 29 -12.16 11.76 14.69
CA ASP A 29 -13.50 12.26 14.39
C ASP A 29 -14.12 12.99 15.60
N SER A 30 -15.28 13.61 15.40
CA SER A 30 -16.04 14.28 16.47
C SER A 30 -16.49 13.37 17.62
N SER A 31 -16.38 12.05 17.45
CA SER A 31 -16.66 11.01 18.44
C SER A 31 -15.39 10.47 19.11
N GLY A 32 -14.21 11.03 18.81
CA GLY A 32 -12.91 10.61 19.35
C GLY A 32 -12.35 9.32 18.74
N LYS A 33 -12.88 8.85 17.60
CA LYS A 33 -12.35 7.67 16.91
C LYS A 33 -11.31 8.09 15.88
N SER A 34 -10.13 7.47 15.95
CA SER A 34 -9.10 7.70 14.93
C SER A 34 -9.36 6.87 13.68
N VAL A 35 -9.00 7.43 12.54
CA VAL A 35 -8.93 6.70 11.28
C VAL A 35 -8.00 5.49 11.44
N SER A 36 -6.84 5.67 12.11
CA SER A 36 -5.90 4.58 12.36
C SER A 36 -6.51 3.40 13.11
N ASP A 37 -7.41 3.61 14.08
CA ASP A 37 -8.03 2.53 14.86
C ASP A 37 -8.96 1.68 13.99
N THR A 38 -9.67 2.33 13.07
CA THR A 38 -10.54 1.64 12.11
C THR A 38 -9.69 0.80 11.16
N VAL A 39 -8.60 1.35 10.66
CA VAL A 39 -7.69 0.65 9.75
C VAL A 39 -6.98 -0.51 10.44
N LYS A 40 -6.51 -0.34 11.68
CA LYS A 40 -5.92 -1.42 12.50
C LYS A 40 -6.87 -2.60 12.67
N LYS A 41 -8.17 -2.35 12.88
CA LYS A 41 -9.19 -3.41 12.97
C LYS A 41 -9.35 -4.18 11.66
N ILE A 42 -9.36 -3.47 10.53
CA ILE A 42 -9.46 -4.08 9.20
C ILE A 42 -8.24 -4.97 8.92
N VAL A 43 -7.03 -4.44 9.16
CA VAL A 43 -5.77 -5.17 9.03
C VAL A 43 -5.76 -6.41 9.92
N TRP A 44 -6.19 -6.28 11.18
CA TRP A 44 -6.29 -7.40 12.11
C TRP A 44 -7.26 -8.48 11.62
N SER A 45 -8.44 -8.09 11.13
CA SER A 45 -9.42 -9.04 10.56
C SER A 45 -8.82 -9.82 9.39
N CYS A 46 -8.08 -9.15 8.51
CA CYS A 46 -7.42 -9.77 7.37
C CYS A 46 -6.34 -10.79 7.79
N ILE A 47 -5.59 -10.48 8.85
CA ILE A 47 -4.56 -11.38 9.39
C ILE A 47 -5.18 -12.62 10.03
N VAL A 48 -6.30 -12.47 10.74
CA VAL A 48 -7.02 -13.59 11.38
C VAL A 48 -7.62 -14.54 10.34
N GLU A 49 -8.09 -14.03 9.20
CA GLU A 49 -8.67 -14.83 8.12
C GLU A 49 -7.61 -15.58 7.29
N ASP A 50 -6.61 -14.89 6.73
CA ASP A 50 -5.51 -15.51 5.97
C ASP A 50 -4.25 -14.64 5.99
N SER A 51 -3.45 -14.82 7.05
CA SER A 51 -2.22 -14.05 7.27
C SER A 51 -1.18 -14.22 6.17
N ALA A 52 -0.98 -15.44 5.64
CA ALA A 52 0.08 -15.70 4.67
C ALA A 52 -0.21 -14.97 3.34
N LEU A 53 -1.46 -15.04 2.91
CA LEU A 53 -1.87 -14.43 1.65
C LEU A 53 -2.00 -12.92 1.78
N PHE A 54 -2.54 -12.42 2.90
CA PHE A 54 -2.59 -10.99 3.18
C PHE A 54 -1.18 -10.38 3.24
N LEU A 55 -0.28 -10.93 4.06
CA LEU A 55 1.07 -10.40 4.25
C LEU A 55 1.88 -10.41 2.95
N ARG A 56 1.77 -11.47 2.13
CA ARG A 56 2.43 -11.52 0.83
C ARG A 56 2.01 -10.35 -0.05
N HIS A 57 0.71 -10.15 -0.24
CA HIS A 57 0.21 -9.07 -1.10
C HIS A 57 0.49 -7.69 -0.50
N PHE A 58 0.38 -7.56 0.83
CA PHE A 58 0.62 -6.32 1.54
C PHE A 58 2.08 -5.85 1.41
N LEU A 59 3.03 -6.76 1.66
CA LEU A 59 4.46 -6.50 1.50
C LEU A 59 4.85 -6.27 0.04
N GLU A 60 4.28 -7.03 -0.90
CA GLU A 60 4.52 -6.84 -2.32
C GLU A 60 4.11 -5.42 -2.75
N LYS A 61 2.95 -4.94 -2.32
CA LYS A 61 2.49 -3.56 -2.60
C LYS A 61 3.35 -2.50 -1.93
N LEU A 62 3.80 -2.71 -0.70
CA LEU A 62 4.74 -1.81 -0.01
C LEU A 62 6.03 -1.65 -0.80
N THR A 63 6.70 -2.75 -1.15
CA THR A 63 7.99 -2.70 -1.85
C THR A 63 7.86 -2.18 -3.28
N ASN A 64 6.76 -2.51 -3.98
CA ASN A 64 6.55 -2.01 -5.34
C ASN A 64 6.24 -0.52 -5.38
N ARG A 65 5.58 0.02 -4.34
CA ARG A 65 5.32 1.46 -4.22
C ARG A 65 6.63 2.24 -4.09
N GLU A 66 7.52 1.83 -3.19
CA GLU A 66 8.84 2.44 -3.01
C GLU A 66 9.65 2.41 -4.32
N ARG A 67 9.61 1.28 -5.04
CA ARG A 67 10.30 1.14 -6.32
C ARG A 67 9.71 2.05 -7.41
N GLN A 68 8.39 2.23 -7.46
CA GLN A 68 7.76 3.12 -8.43
C GLN A 68 8.10 4.59 -8.14
N SER A 69 8.07 5.02 -6.88
CA SER A 69 8.49 6.37 -6.48
C SER A 69 9.94 6.64 -6.86
N ALA A 70 10.86 5.72 -6.55
CA ALA A 70 12.27 5.86 -6.89
C ALA A 70 12.53 5.86 -8.41
N ASN A 71 11.76 5.09 -9.19
CA ASN A 71 11.91 5.05 -10.65
C ASN A 71 11.42 6.36 -11.30
N VAL A 72 10.32 6.93 -10.80
CA VAL A 72 9.81 8.23 -11.24
C VAL A 72 10.81 9.34 -10.92
N GLU A 73 11.39 9.34 -9.71
CA GLU A 73 12.43 10.30 -9.31
C GLU A 73 13.70 10.18 -10.16
N PHE A 74 14.17 8.95 -10.41
CA PHE A 74 15.32 8.70 -11.27
C PHE A 74 15.06 9.18 -12.70
N HIS A 75 13.88 8.87 -13.26
CA HIS A 75 13.48 9.30 -14.59
C HIS A 75 13.41 10.83 -14.72
N MET A 76 12.85 11.53 -13.73
CA MET A 76 12.87 12.99 -13.69
C MET A 76 14.30 13.50 -13.66
N THR A 77 15.16 12.95 -12.80
CA THR A 77 16.56 13.37 -12.67
C THR A 77 17.34 13.23 -13.98
N VAL A 78 17.24 12.08 -14.66
CA VAL A 78 17.93 11.90 -15.96
C VAL A 78 17.41 12.88 -17.00
N GLN A 79 16.10 13.15 -17.03
CA GLN A 79 15.50 14.10 -17.97
C GLN A 79 15.92 15.56 -17.68
N TRP A 80 16.04 15.94 -16.40
CA TRP A 80 16.58 17.24 -15.98
C TRP A 80 18.04 17.40 -16.39
N VAL A 81 18.88 16.40 -16.14
CA VAL A 81 20.31 16.43 -16.51
C VAL A 81 20.48 16.49 -18.03
N SER A 82 19.69 15.72 -18.79
CA SER A 82 19.71 15.80 -20.26
C SER A 82 19.31 17.17 -20.77
N ASN A 83 18.29 17.81 -20.19
CA ASN A 83 17.90 19.16 -20.58
C ASN A 83 18.98 20.20 -20.24
N ILE A 84 19.65 20.11 -19.08
CA ILE A 84 20.74 21.03 -18.70
C ILE A 84 21.94 20.87 -19.64
N MET A 85 22.28 19.66 -20.05
CA MET A 85 23.41 19.40 -20.96
C MET A 85 23.15 19.82 -22.42
N LEU A 86 21.90 20.19 -22.75
CA LEU A 86 21.49 20.67 -24.07
C LEU A 86 21.39 22.22 -24.15
N TYR A 87 21.64 22.93 -23.05
CA TYR A 87 21.75 24.39 -22.96
C TYR A 87 23.19 24.82 -22.64
#